data_AF-A0AAD4W5Y3-F1
#
_entry.id   AF-A0AAD4W5Y3-F1
#
_cell.length_a   1.000
_cell.length_b   1.000
_cell.length_c   1.000
_cell.angle_alpha   90.00
_cell.angle_beta   90.00
_cell.angle_gamma   90.00
#
_symmetry.space_group_name_H-M   'P 1'
#
loop_
_entity.id
_entity.type
_entity.pdbx_description
1 polymer ?
#
loop_
_entity_poly.entity_id
_entity_poly.type
_entity_poly.pdbx_seq_one_letter_code
_entity_poly.pdbx_strand_id
1 'polypeptide(L)'
;MFAASLLARYMHGPTKKHMGTAKRVLRYIQGTLDYGIAYEKGKEAMLVGYCDSDWSGCEDDMRSTSGYAFHLGSGVFSWASVKQSSVALSTAEAEYVSAAEATAQAVWLRFVLSDFGEEQVEATPILCDNTSAIAITKNPVHHHRTRHISRRFHFIRDALQNGEIDLLYCRTGEQNADIFTKALARNRFEYLRSKLGIISAKHLEGSVKV
;
A
#
# COMPACT_ATOMS: atom_id res chain seq x y z
N MET A 1 -0.98 -10.07 2.99
CA MET A 1 0.37 -10.11 2.40
C MET A 1 1.45 -9.90 3.47
N PHE A 2 1.44 -8.81 4.24
CA PHE A 2 2.41 -8.49 5.30
C PHE A 2 2.76 -9.67 6.24
N ALA A 3 1.76 -10.29 6.89
CA ALA A 3 2.01 -11.36 7.85
C ALA A 3 2.70 -12.59 7.22
N ALA A 4 2.39 -12.92 5.97
CA ALA A 4 3.04 -14.02 5.25
C ALA A 4 4.49 -13.66 4.93
N SER A 5 4.74 -12.46 4.40
CA SER A 5 6.09 -11.95 4.13
C SER A 5 6.94 -11.90 5.39
N LEU A 6 6.37 -11.50 6.53
CA LEU A 6 7.06 -11.47 7.82
C LEU A 6 7.43 -12.90 8.30
N LEU A 7 6.49 -13.84 8.24
CA LEU A 7 6.74 -15.22 8.64
C LEU A 7 7.78 -15.92 7.77
N ALA A 8 7.78 -15.63 6.46
CA ALA A 8 8.75 -16.19 5.51
C ALA A 8 10.21 -15.86 5.88
N ARG A 9 10.46 -14.69 6.51
CA ARG A 9 11.81 -14.28 6.97
C ARG A 9 12.41 -15.29 7.97
N TYR A 10 11.56 -15.97 8.74
CA TYR A 10 11.97 -16.89 9.82
C TYR A 10 11.74 -18.36 9.47
N MET A 11 11.47 -18.69 8.21
CA MET A 11 11.10 -20.05 7.80
C MET A 11 12.24 -21.06 7.99
N HIS A 12 13.51 -20.60 7.95
CA HIS A 12 14.68 -21.44 8.18
C HIS A 12 14.90 -21.85 9.65
N GLY A 13 14.28 -21.13 10.58
CA GLY A 13 14.47 -21.32 12.03
C GLY A 13 13.32 -20.72 12.85
N PRO A 14 12.09 -21.27 12.76
CA PRO A 14 10.94 -20.68 13.42
C PRO A 14 10.98 -20.91 14.94
N THR A 15 10.74 -19.85 15.71
CA THR A 15 10.59 -19.91 17.16
C THR A 15 9.16 -20.26 17.56
N LYS A 16 8.91 -20.56 18.84
CA LYS A 16 7.54 -20.73 19.36
C LYS A 16 6.65 -19.50 19.10
N LYS A 17 7.23 -18.29 19.13
CA LYS A 17 6.54 -17.04 18.80
C LYS A 17 6.11 -17.02 17.33
N HIS A 18 7.01 -17.39 16.40
CA HIS A 18 6.70 -17.46 14.96
C HIS A 18 5.58 -18.48 14.69
N MET A 19 5.64 -19.65 15.32
CA MET A 19 4.60 -20.68 15.19
C MET A 19 3.24 -20.21 15.75
N GLY A 20 3.23 -19.47 16.85
CA GLY A 20 2.02 -18.84 17.38
C GLY A 20 1.39 -17.85 16.40
N THR A 21 2.20 -16.98 15.81
CA THR A 21 1.76 -16.03 14.78
C THR A 21 1.23 -16.74 13.53
N ALA A 22 1.92 -17.78 13.06
CA ALA A 22 1.46 -18.58 11.92
C ALA A 22 0.10 -19.22 12.18
N LYS A 23 -0.12 -19.80 13.36
CA LYS A 23 -1.43 -20.34 13.76
C LYS A 23 -2.51 -19.26 13.79
N ARG A 24 -2.20 -18.04 14.24
CA ARG A 24 -3.15 -16.91 14.21
C ARG A 24 -3.56 -16.55 12.77
N VAL A 25 -2.61 -16.53 11.84
CA VAL A 25 -2.88 -16.29 10.41
C VAL A 25 -3.79 -17.39 9.83
N LEU A 26 -3.49 -18.67 10.11
CA LEU A 26 -4.31 -19.78 9.64
C LEU A 26 -5.74 -19.75 10.20
N ARG A 27 -5.90 -19.41 11.49
CA ARG A 27 -7.23 -19.22 12.10
C ARG A 27 -8.00 -18.07 11.47
N TYR A 28 -7.33 -16.97 11.13
CA TYR A 28 -7.95 -15.88 10.41
C TYR A 28 -8.47 -16.34 9.05
N ILE A 29 -7.63 -17.02 8.24
CA ILE A 29 -8.03 -17.57 6.95
C ILE A 29 -9.25 -18.49 7.10
N GLN A 30 -9.20 -19.43 8.05
CA GLN A 30 -10.30 -20.35 8.32
C GLN A 30 -11.59 -19.63 8.73
N GLY A 31 -11.48 -18.53 9.50
CA GLY A 31 -12.62 -17.74 9.96
C GLY A 31 -13.16 -16.75 8.91
N THR A 32 -12.47 -16.58 7.78
CA THR A 32 -12.84 -15.62 6.73
C THR A 32 -12.89 -16.24 5.34
N LEU A 33 -13.20 -17.54 5.24
CA LEU A 33 -13.34 -18.24 3.96
C LEU A 33 -14.44 -17.64 3.08
N ASP A 34 -15.46 -17.04 3.69
CA ASP A 34 -16.57 -16.37 3.03
C ASP A 34 -16.30 -14.89 2.72
N TYR A 35 -15.11 -14.36 3.00
CA TYR A 35 -14.79 -12.96 2.72
C TYR A 35 -14.19 -12.79 1.32
N GLY A 36 -14.59 -11.72 0.63
CA GLY A 36 -14.08 -11.34 -0.68
C GLY A 36 -14.12 -9.84 -0.89
N ILE A 37 -13.45 -9.37 -1.95
CA ILE A 37 -13.52 -7.96 -2.38
C ILE A 37 -14.84 -7.77 -3.13
N ALA A 38 -15.66 -6.82 -2.69
CA ALA A 38 -16.91 -6.47 -3.36
C ALA A 38 -16.72 -5.27 -4.28
N TYR A 39 -17.16 -5.43 -5.53
CA TYR A 39 -17.21 -4.34 -6.50
C TYR A 39 -18.66 -3.92 -6.75
N GLU A 40 -18.91 -2.62 -6.69
CA GLU A 40 -20.21 -2.00 -6.97
C GLU A 40 -20.22 -1.47 -8.40
N LYS A 41 -21.25 -1.83 -9.17
CA LYS A 41 -21.45 -1.32 -10.52
C LYS A 41 -21.82 0.17 -10.48
N GLY A 42 -21.35 0.93 -11.45
CA GLY A 42 -21.74 2.34 -11.66
C GLY A 42 -20.95 3.35 -10.84
N LYS A 43 -19.89 2.91 -10.15
CA LYS A 43 -18.85 3.83 -9.67
C LYS A 43 -17.93 4.20 -10.83
N GLU A 44 -17.52 5.45 -10.87
CA GLU A 44 -16.51 5.94 -11.80
C GLU A 44 -15.19 5.17 -11.61
N ALA A 45 -14.54 4.78 -12.71
CA ALA A 45 -13.28 4.05 -12.71
C ALA A 45 -12.09 4.97 -12.38
N MET A 46 -12.17 5.68 -11.26
CA MET A 46 -11.09 6.56 -10.80
C MET A 46 -10.03 5.75 -10.05
N LEU A 47 -8.78 5.88 -10.49
CA LEU A 47 -7.62 5.29 -9.83
C LEU A 47 -7.21 6.13 -8.61
N VAL A 48 -7.11 5.50 -7.44
CA VAL A 48 -6.64 6.15 -6.20
C VAL A 48 -5.63 5.25 -5.50
N GLY A 49 -4.46 5.79 -5.17
CA GLY A 49 -3.38 5.10 -4.49
C GLY A 49 -3.24 5.51 -3.02
N TYR A 50 -2.73 4.60 -2.22
CA TYR A 50 -2.29 4.81 -0.84
C TYR A 50 -0.87 4.27 -0.71
N CYS A 51 0.01 4.96 0.02
CA CYS A 51 1.35 4.48 0.33
C CYS A 51 1.69 4.72 1.80
N ASP A 52 2.30 3.72 2.42
CA ASP A 52 2.77 3.78 3.81
C ASP A 52 4.06 2.96 3.94
N SER A 53 4.83 3.20 5.00
CA SER A 53 5.94 2.35 5.39
C SER A 53 5.90 2.06 6.89
N ASP A 54 6.41 0.89 7.30
CA ASP A 54 6.87 0.76 8.67
C ASP A 54 8.23 1.46 8.81
N TRP A 55 8.56 1.98 9.99
CA TRP A 55 9.91 2.43 10.30
C TRP A 55 10.61 1.38 11.14
N SER A 56 11.77 0.90 10.67
CA SER A 56 12.58 -0.11 11.36
C SER A 56 11.81 -1.40 11.69
N GLY A 57 10.86 -1.82 10.84
CA GLY A 57 9.96 -2.95 11.13
C GLY A 57 10.63 -4.33 11.21
N CYS A 58 11.93 -4.44 10.91
CA CYS A 58 12.72 -5.64 11.09
C CYS A 58 13.86 -5.40 12.07
N GLU A 59 13.77 -5.92 13.30
CA GLU A 59 14.81 -5.75 14.33
C GLU A 59 16.17 -6.35 13.89
N ASP A 60 16.16 -7.36 13.02
CA ASP A 60 17.36 -8.08 12.60
C ASP A 60 18.25 -7.31 11.60
N ASP A 61 17.66 -6.50 10.72
CA ASP A 61 18.41 -5.75 9.69
C ASP A 61 18.01 -4.28 9.56
N MET A 62 17.13 -3.80 10.45
CA MET A 62 16.62 -2.43 10.54
C MET A 62 15.95 -1.92 9.25
N ARG A 63 15.57 -2.82 8.34
CA ARG A 63 14.93 -2.44 7.08
C ARG A 63 13.42 -2.30 7.25
N SER A 64 12.92 -1.21 6.68
CA SER A 64 11.50 -0.92 6.59
C SER A 64 10.75 -1.85 5.63
N THR A 65 9.44 -1.96 5.80
CA THR A 65 8.50 -2.58 4.87
C THR A 65 7.63 -1.49 4.26
N SER A 66 7.74 -1.29 2.95
CA SER A 66 6.82 -0.45 2.17
C SER A 66 5.52 -1.20 1.91
N GLY A 67 4.41 -0.47 1.83
CA GLY A 67 3.14 -0.99 1.39
C GLY A 67 2.38 0.04 0.57
N TYR A 68 1.62 -0.46 -0.40
CA TYR A 68 0.68 0.37 -1.16
C TYR A 68 -0.64 -0.36 -1.39
N ALA A 69 -1.69 0.43 -1.63
CA ALA A 69 -3.01 -0.06 -2.00
C ALA A 69 -3.60 0.86 -3.08
N PHE A 70 -4.01 0.28 -4.20
CA PHE A 70 -4.65 0.98 -5.31
C PHE A 70 -6.10 0.51 -5.43
N HIS A 71 -6.98 1.50 -5.44
CA HIS A 71 -8.42 1.36 -5.62
C HIS A 71 -8.80 1.77 -7.02
N LEU A 72 -9.81 1.09 -7.56
CA LEU A 72 -10.49 1.47 -8.79
C LEU A 72 -12.00 1.36 -8.53
N GLY A 73 -12.72 2.45 -8.67
CA GLY A 73 -14.14 2.51 -8.31
C GLY A 73 -14.37 2.21 -6.83
N SER A 74 -15.06 1.10 -6.52
CA SER A 74 -15.51 0.79 -5.15
C SER A 74 -14.55 -0.07 -4.32
N GLY A 75 -13.46 -0.60 -4.89
CA GLY A 75 -12.67 -1.64 -4.24
C GLY A 75 -11.17 -1.56 -4.54
N VAL A 76 -10.36 -2.16 -3.67
CA VAL A 76 -8.93 -2.33 -3.93
C VAL A 76 -8.76 -3.36 -5.05
N PHE A 77 -7.76 -3.19 -5.92
CA PHE A 77 -7.47 -4.18 -6.97
C PHE A 77 -5.97 -4.46 -7.15
N SER A 78 -5.09 -3.58 -6.67
CA SER A 78 -3.64 -3.75 -6.71
C SER A 78 -3.03 -3.35 -5.37
N TRP A 79 -2.19 -4.19 -4.77
CA TRP A 79 -1.56 -3.92 -3.47
C TRP A 79 -0.22 -4.65 -3.35
N ALA A 80 0.65 -4.15 -2.49
CA ALA A 80 1.90 -4.81 -2.17
C ALA A 80 2.34 -4.58 -0.72
N SER A 81 3.22 -5.47 -0.26
CA SER A 81 3.93 -5.39 1.01
C SER A 81 5.36 -5.88 0.77
N VAL A 82 6.30 -4.94 0.68
CA VAL A 82 7.65 -5.17 0.17
C VAL A 82 8.67 -4.70 1.19
N LYS A 83 9.64 -5.56 1.52
CA LYS A 83 10.76 -5.17 2.37
C LYS A 83 11.69 -4.26 1.57
N GLN A 84 12.00 -3.08 2.09
CA GLN A 84 12.89 -2.12 1.44
C GLN A 84 14.30 -2.72 1.29
N SER A 85 14.97 -2.39 0.18
CA SER A 85 16.32 -2.89 -0.12
C SER A 85 17.41 -2.23 0.73
N SER A 86 17.18 -0.97 1.12
CA SER A 86 18.10 -0.14 1.91
C SER A 86 17.51 0.16 3.28
N VAL A 87 18.37 0.38 4.27
CA VAL A 87 17.97 0.87 5.59
C VAL A 87 17.68 2.37 5.47
N ALA A 88 16.47 2.77 5.83
CA ALA A 88 16.09 4.18 5.88
C ALA A 88 16.64 4.82 7.16
N LEU A 89 17.19 6.03 7.06
CA LEU A 89 17.77 6.77 8.18
C LEU A 89 16.73 7.62 8.92
N SER A 90 15.51 7.73 8.39
CA SER A 90 14.39 8.41 9.02
C SER A 90 13.05 7.82 8.55
N THR A 91 11.99 8.05 9.33
CA THR A 91 10.62 7.71 8.91
C THR A 91 10.24 8.41 7.61
N ALA A 92 10.62 9.68 7.44
CA ALA A 92 10.35 10.42 6.21
C ALA A 92 11.03 9.77 4.98
N GLU A 93 12.24 9.23 5.15
CA GLU A 93 12.93 8.50 4.07
C GLU A 93 12.25 7.16 3.75
N ALA A 94 11.81 6.40 4.77
CA ALA A 94 11.08 5.15 4.56
C ALA A 94 9.76 5.38 3.80
N GLU A 95 8.99 6.39 4.23
CA GLU A 95 7.74 6.81 3.60
C GLU A 95 7.97 7.27 2.16
N TYR A 96 9.05 8.00 1.95
CA TYR A 96 9.45 8.46 0.63
C TYR A 96 9.80 7.32 -0.32
N VAL A 97 10.48 6.28 0.16
CA VAL A 97 10.74 5.06 -0.62
C VAL A 97 9.43 4.37 -0.98
N SER A 98 8.48 4.29 -0.06
CA SER A 98 7.14 3.73 -0.31
C SER A 98 6.37 4.55 -1.36
N ALA A 99 6.40 5.89 -1.27
CA ALA A 99 5.79 6.77 -2.26
C ALA A 99 6.40 6.59 -3.66
N ALA A 100 7.71 6.33 -3.77
CA ALA A 100 8.36 6.04 -5.04
C ALA A 100 7.86 4.73 -5.66
N GLU A 101 7.70 3.68 -4.84
CA GLU A 101 7.16 2.39 -5.28
C GLU A 101 5.69 2.51 -5.70
N ALA A 102 4.88 3.23 -4.94
CA ALA A 102 3.50 3.53 -5.31
C ALA A 102 3.41 4.35 -6.60
N THR A 103 4.29 5.34 -6.79
CA THR A 103 4.35 6.12 -8.04
C THR A 103 4.63 5.22 -9.25
N ALA A 104 5.58 4.29 -9.13
CA ALA A 104 5.89 3.36 -10.22
C ALA A 104 4.69 2.47 -10.56
N GLN A 105 3.98 2.01 -9.53
CA GLN A 105 2.76 1.23 -9.71
C GLN A 105 1.65 2.07 -10.34
N ALA A 106 1.47 3.33 -9.94
CA ALA A 106 0.45 4.21 -10.49
C ALA A 106 0.66 4.45 -11.99
N VAL A 107 1.90 4.78 -12.40
CA VAL A 107 2.26 4.98 -13.81
C VAL A 107 1.99 3.71 -14.63
N TRP A 108 2.39 2.55 -14.12
CA TRP A 108 2.10 1.27 -14.78
C TRP A 108 0.61 0.97 -14.88
N LEU A 109 -0.16 1.22 -13.81
CA LEU A 109 -1.61 1.02 -13.80
C LEU A 109 -2.33 1.96 -14.77
N ARG A 110 -1.91 3.23 -14.87
CA ARG A 110 -2.46 4.17 -15.86
C ARG A 110 -2.24 3.69 -17.28
N PHE A 111 -1.05 3.17 -17.59
CA PHE A 111 -0.75 2.57 -18.89
C PHE A 111 -1.69 1.39 -19.19
N VAL A 112 -1.83 0.47 -18.24
CA VAL A 112 -2.73 -0.70 -18.39
C VAL A 112 -4.20 -0.29 -18.53
N LEU A 113 -4.66 0.70 -17.77
CA LEU A 113 -6.04 1.20 -17.85
C LEU A 113 -6.32 1.90 -19.18
N SER A 114 -5.36 2.64 -19.72
CA SER A 114 -5.45 3.25 -21.05
C SER A 114 -5.62 2.19 -22.14
N ASP A 115 -4.85 1.09 -22.09
CA ASP A 115 -5.00 -0.04 -23.02
C ASP A 115 -6.38 -0.71 -22.94
N PHE A 116 -7.05 -0.65 -21.77
CA PHE A 116 -8.43 -1.15 -21.59
C PHE A 116 -9.52 -0.13 -21.96
N GLY A 117 -9.16 1.08 -22.40
CA GLY A 117 -10.10 2.14 -22.73
C GLY A 117 -10.64 2.92 -21.53
N GLU A 118 -10.02 2.76 -20.34
CA GLU A 118 -10.36 3.45 -19.09
C GLU A 118 -9.27 4.49 -18.75
N GLU A 119 -8.96 5.35 -19.73
CA GLU A 119 -7.89 6.35 -19.61
C GLU A 119 -8.13 7.29 -18.42
N GLN A 120 -7.13 7.40 -17.55
CA GLN A 120 -7.16 8.28 -16.39
C GLN A 120 -6.67 9.67 -16.80
N VAL A 121 -7.58 10.56 -17.21
CA VAL A 121 -7.18 11.91 -17.70
C VAL A 121 -6.53 12.74 -16.60
N GLU A 122 -7.14 12.75 -15.41
CA GLU A 122 -6.61 13.48 -14.26
C GLU A 122 -5.44 12.76 -13.61
N ALA A 123 -4.61 13.52 -12.88
CA ALA A 123 -3.50 12.99 -12.10
C ALA A 123 -4.00 11.99 -11.04
N THR A 124 -3.31 10.86 -10.89
CA THR A 124 -3.71 9.83 -9.91
C THR A 124 -3.39 10.30 -8.50
N PRO A 125 -4.36 10.50 -7.60
CA PRO A 125 -4.08 10.84 -6.22
C PRO A 125 -3.40 9.67 -5.50
N ILE A 126 -2.23 9.91 -4.92
CA ILE A 126 -1.52 9.00 -4.03
C ILE A 126 -1.54 9.62 -2.62
N LEU A 127 -2.17 8.91 -1.69
CA LEU A 127 -2.39 9.35 -0.31
C LEU A 127 -1.26 8.85 0.61
N CYS A 128 -0.55 9.81 1.20
CA CYS A 128 0.55 9.59 2.14
C CYS A 128 0.27 10.36 3.44
N ASP A 129 0.57 9.78 4.60
CA ASP A 129 0.33 10.41 5.90
C ASP A 129 1.56 11.13 6.47
N ASN A 130 2.67 11.17 5.73
CA ASN A 130 3.90 11.82 6.14
C ASN A 130 4.15 13.12 5.34
N THR A 131 3.84 14.25 5.97
CA THR A 131 4.03 15.57 5.38
C THR A 131 5.49 15.89 5.06
N SER A 132 6.45 15.34 5.82
CA SER A 132 7.87 15.50 5.52
C SER A 132 8.26 14.74 4.24
N ALA A 133 7.77 13.52 4.03
CA ALA A 133 7.97 12.78 2.79
C ALA A 133 7.35 13.49 1.58
N ILE A 134 6.17 14.09 1.74
CA ILE A 134 5.54 14.93 0.71
C ILE A 134 6.36 16.21 0.45
N ALA A 135 6.89 16.86 1.48
CA ALA A 135 7.72 18.04 1.29
C ALA A 135 9.03 17.73 0.56
N ILE A 136 9.59 16.53 0.77
CA ILE A 136 10.80 16.05 0.10
C ILE A 136 10.61 16.00 -1.42
N THR A 137 9.43 15.66 -1.94
CA THR A 137 9.18 15.62 -3.40
C THR A 137 9.12 17.02 -4.02
N LYS A 138 8.74 18.03 -3.24
CA LYS A 138 8.57 19.42 -3.69
C LYS A 138 9.86 20.25 -3.62
N ASN A 139 10.82 19.85 -2.79
CA ASN A 139 12.03 20.65 -2.54
C ASN A 139 13.31 20.00 -3.13
N PRO A 140 13.93 20.60 -4.17
CA PRO A 140 15.14 20.07 -4.80
C PRO A 140 16.43 20.27 -4.00
N VAL A 141 16.42 21.10 -2.94
CA VAL A 141 17.65 21.71 -2.39
C VAL A 141 18.46 20.78 -1.44
N HIS A 142 17.96 19.60 -1.05
CA HIS A 142 18.57 18.84 0.06
C HIS A 142 18.91 17.35 -0.17
N HIS A 143 18.77 16.79 -1.38
CA HIS A 143 18.86 15.32 -1.56
C HIS A 143 20.17 14.78 -2.14
N HIS A 144 21.22 15.60 -2.21
CA HIS A 144 22.51 15.24 -2.82
C HIS A 144 23.30 14.14 -2.08
N ARG A 145 22.81 13.62 -0.95
CA ARG A 145 23.60 12.75 -0.06
C ARG A 145 23.62 11.27 -0.45
N THR A 146 22.69 10.78 -1.30
CA THR A 146 22.72 9.37 -1.72
C THR A 146 22.06 9.10 -3.10
N ARG A 147 22.77 8.41 -3.99
CA ARG A 147 22.35 8.12 -5.39
C ARG A 147 21.00 7.42 -5.52
N HIS A 148 20.63 6.56 -4.56
CA HIS A 148 19.35 5.84 -4.60
C HIS A 148 18.15 6.73 -4.23
N ILE A 149 18.33 7.72 -3.35
CA ILE A 149 17.31 8.74 -3.05
C ILE A 149 17.17 9.67 -4.27
N SER A 150 18.28 10.10 -4.86
CA SER A 150 18.25 10.98 -6.05
C SER A 150 17.48 10.38 -7.22
N ARG A 151 17.61 9.08 -7.51
CA ARG A 151 16.81 8.42 -8.57
C ARG A 151 15.32 8.42 -8.28
N ARG A 152 14.91 8.08 -7.05
CA ARG A 152 13.50 8.13 -6.62
C ARG A 152 12.96 9.56 -6.66
N PHE A 153 13.82 10.55 -6.36
CA PHE A 153 13.50 11.96 -6.46
C PHE A 153 13.18 12.43 -7.85
N HIS A 154 14.07 12.17 -8.79
CA HIS A 154 13.80 12.51 -10.18
C HIS A 154 12.52 11.79 -10.66
N PHE A 155 12.37 10.50 -10.34
CA PHE A 155 11.20 9.74 -10.76
C PHE A 155 9.86 10.30 -10.25
N ILE A 156 9.70 10.52 -8.93
CA ILE A 156 8.45 11.07 -8.38
C ILE A 156 8.19 12.47 -8.92
N ARG A 157 9.22 13.31 -8.98
CA ARG A 157 9.09 14.69 -9.43
C ARG A 157 8.69 14.77 -10.90
N ASP A 158 9.30 13.94 -11.75
CA ASP A 158 8.98 13.93 -13.17
C ASP A 158 7.53 13.45 -13.39
N ALA A 159 7.07 12.43 -12.64
CA ALA A 159 5.67 11.99 -12.67
C ALA A 159 4.67 13.06 -12.18
N LEU A 160 5.02 13.84 -11.15
CA LEU A 160 4.24 15.01 -10.70
C LEU A 160 4.19 16.11 -11.77
N GLN A 161 5.32 16.40 -12.43
CA GLN A 161 5.42 17.44 -13.46
C GLN A 161 4.66 17.06 -14.74
N ASN A 162 4.61 15.77 -15.07
CA ASN A 162 3.86 15.25 -16.20
C ASN A 162 2.35 15.13 -15.91
N GLY A 163 1.90 15.40 -14.68
CA GLY A 163 0.50 15.24 -14.28
C GLY A 163 0.05 13.78 -14.20
N GLU A 164 0.97 12.82 -14.07
CA GLU A 164 0.63 11.39 -13.96
C GLU A 164 0.06 11.05 -12.58
N ILE A 165 0.60 11.71 -11.55
CA ILE A 165 0.23 11.53 -10.15
C ILE A 165 0.07 12.87 -9.44
N ASP A 166 -0.66 12.86 -8.33
CA ASP A 166 -0.66 13.94 -7.34
C ASP A 166 -0.44 13.33 -5.94
N LEU A 167 0.55 13.82 -5.21
CA LEU A 167 0.89 13.28 -3.89
C LEU A 167 0.23 14.12 -2.80
N LEU A 168 -0.78 13.55 -2.16
CA LEU A 168 -1.70 14.22 -1.25
C LEU A 168 -1.56 13.70 0.18
N TYR A 169 -1.76 14.60 1.15
CA TYR A 169 -1.77 14.23 2.56
C TYR A 169 -3.09 13.55 2.93
N CYS A 170 -3.00 12.40 3.61
CA CYS A 170 -4.12 11.80 4.34
C CYS A 170 -3.79 11.69 5.83
N ARG A 171 -4.81 11.69 6.68
CA ARG A 171 -4.62 11.42 8.11
C ARG A 171 -4.21 9.95 8.28
N THR A 172 -3.35 9.63 9.25
CA THR A 172 -2.95 8.24 9.57
C THR A 172 -4.16 7.33 9.82
N GLY A 173 -5.24 7.86 10.42
CA GLY A 173 -6.50 7.13 10.59
C GLY A 173 -7.17 6.67 9.27
N GLU A 174 -6.88 7.30 8.15
CA GLU A 174 -7.42 6.98 6.82
C GLU A 174 -6.37 6.34 5.90
N GLN A 175 -5.19 6.00 6.42
CA GLN A 175 -4.12 5.36 5.65
C GLN A 175 -4.44 3.87 5.41
N ASN A 176 -4.98 3.55 4.22
CA ASN A 176 -5.33 2.17 3.88
C ASN A 176 -4.11 1.26 3.71
N ALA A 177 -2.94 1.83 3.39
CA ALA A 177 -1.71 1.05 3.21
C ALA A 177 -1.13 0.48 4.53
N ASP A 178 -1.56 0.98 5.70
CA ASP A 178 -1.17 0.50 7.04
C ASP A 178 -1.30 -1.03 7.20
N ILE A 179 -2.32 -1.62 6.59
CA ILE A 179 -2.60 -3.06 6.68
C ILE A 179 -1.52 -3.91 5.98
N PHE A 180 -0.71 -3.29 5.13
CA PHE A 180 0.38 -3.91 4.37
C PHE A 180 1.76 -3.68 5.00
N THR A 181 1.86 -2.90 6.06
CA THR A 181 3.14 -2.51 6.68
C THR A 181 3.18 -2.81 8.18
N LYS A 182 2.04 -2.82 8.87
CA LYS A 182 1.99 -2.85 10.34
C LYS A 182 1.27 -4.09 10.87
N ALA A 183 1.70 -4.56 12.04
CA ALA A 183 0.97 -5.54 12.83
C ALA A 183 -0.15 -4.85 13.62
N LEU A 184 -1.38 -4.88 13.09
CA LEU A 184 -2.49 -4.10 13.62
C LEU A 184 -3.27 -4.82 14.72
N ALA A 185 -3.83 -4.04 15.65
CA ALA A 185 -4.85 -4.51 16.57
C ALA A 185 -6.12 -4.91 15.81
N ARG A 186 -6.90 -5.85 16.36
CA ARG A 186 -8.07 -6.45 15.69
C ARG A 186 -9.02 -5.40 15.09
N ASN A 187 -9.46 -4.43 15.89
CA ASN A 187 -10.43 -3.43 15.45
C ASN A 187 -9.90 -2.59 14.28
N ARG A 188 -8.62 -2.19 14.35
CA ARG A 188 -7.96 -1.43 13.28
C ARG A 188 -7.79 -2.27 12.01
N PHE A 189 -7.41 -3.54 12.16
CA PHE A 189 -7.31 -4.47 11.03
C PHE A 189 -8.67 -4.69 10.35
N GLU A 190 -9.73 -4.92 11.12
CA GLU A 190 -11.08 -5.12 10.59
C GLU A 190 -11.61 -3.86 9.89
N TYR A 191 -11.33 -2.67 10.44
CA TYR A 191 -11.63 -1.38 9.80
C TYR A 191 -10.91 -1.21 8.46
N LEU A 192 -9.59 -1.39 8.41
CA LEU A 192 -8.85 -1.22 7.16
C LEU A 192 -9.21 -2.29 6.13
N ARG A 193 -9.48 -3.52 6.58
CA ARG A 193 -9.99 -4.59 5.71
C ARG A 193 -11.31 -4.18 5.04
N SER A 194 -12.25 -3.58 5.78
CA SER A 194 -13.51 -3.12 5.16
C SER A 194 -13.27 -1.94 4.22
N LYS A 195 -12.31 -1.05 4.50
CA LYS A 195 -11.90 0.03 3.58
C LYS A 195 -11.33 -0.49 2.27
N LEU A 196 -10.66 -1.65 2.27
CA LEU A 196 -10.23 -2.34 1.06
C LEU A 196 -11.38 -2.95 0.24
N GLY A 197 -12.62 -2.87 0.73
CA GLY A 197 -13.79 -3.51 0.11
C GLY A 197 -13.93 -4.99 0.44
N ILE A 198 -13.17 -5.50 1.42
CA ILE A 198 -13.23 -6.91 1.82
C ILE A 198 -14.37 -7.11 2.84
N ILE A 199 -15.45 -7.76 2.41
CA ILE A 199 -16.66 -8.00 3.19
C ILE A 199 -17.05 -9.49 3.18
N SER A 200 -17.91 -9.90 4.11
CA SER A 200 -18.46 -11.26 4.13
C SER A 200 -19.51 -11.42 3.03
N ALA A 201 -19.34 -12.45 2.21
CA ALA A 201 -20.26 -12.82 1.15
C ALA A 201 -21.56 -13.46 1.66
N LYS A 202 -21.68 -13.77 2.96
CA LYS A 202 -22.92 -14.33 3.56
C LYS A 202 -24.13 -13.40 3.40
N HIS A 203 -23.91 -12.11 3.17
CA HIS A 203 -24.96 -11.12 2.97
C HIS A 203 -25.10 -10.69 1.50
N LEU A 204 -24.33 -11.30 0.59
CA LEU A 204 -24.34 -11.01 -0.86
C LEU A 204 -25.26 -11.97 -1.62
N GLU A 205 -26.35 -12.45 -1.01
CA GLU A 205 -27.39 -13.19 -1.74
C GLU A 205 -27.92 -12.31 -2.86
N GLY A 206 -27.53 -12.67 -4.08
CA GLY A 206 -27.68 -11.82 -5.25
C GLY A 206 -29.14 -11.56 -5.58
N SER A 207 -29.47 -10.29 -5.77
CA SER A 207 -30.68 -9.84 -6.45
C SER A 207 -30.62 -10.04 -7.98
N VAL A 208 -29.82 -11.01 -8.45
CA VAL A 208 -29.78 -11.39 -9.86
C VAL A 208 -31.00 -12.26 -10.13
N LYS A 209 -32.12 -11.62 -10.50
CA LYS A 209 -33.17 -12.30 -11.25
C LYS A 209 -32.55 -12.70 -12.60
N VAL A 210 -32.32 -13.99 -12.77
CA VAL A 210 -32.07 -14.61 -14.08
C VAL A 210 -33.33 -14.45 -14.93
#